data_AF-A0A170ZHJ2-F1
#
_entry.id   AF-A0A170ZHJ2-F1
#
_cell.length_a   1.000
_cell.length_b   1.000
_cell.length_c   1.000
_cell.angle_alpha   90.00
_cell.angle_beta   90.00
_cell.angle_gamma   90.00
#
_symmetry.space_group_name_H-M   'P 1'
#
loop_
_entity.id
_entity.type
_entity.pdbx_description
1 polymer ?
#
loop_
_entity_poly.entity_id
_entity_poly.type
_entity_poly.pdbx_seq_one_letter_code
_entity_poly.pdbx_strand_id
1 'polypeptide(L)'
;EARHVSDPLSSLDTRCDVVCLVYDATNPKSFEYAARIYLKYFESGRIPVLFVCSKTDCSEVKQDYLVQPADFCDAHRLAPPHKYTAVNGDGKELYQKLATMAAFPHLTELSLLSGDSLLWKAGIGIAIVAALGLAVSKLLIRHER
;
A
#
# COMPACT_ATOMS: atom_id res chain seq x y z
N GLU A 1 7.57 9.77 -31.00
CA GLU A 1 7.39 8.33 -31.33
C GLU A 1 6.70 7.65 -30.16
N ALA A 2 5.54 7.03 -30.36
CA ALA A 2 4.85 6.31 -29.30
C ALA A 2 5.50 4.93 -29.14
N ARG A 3 6.21 4.70 -28.02
CA ARG A 3 6.81 3.39 -27.70
C ARG A 3 5.71 2.33 -27.58
N HIS A 4 5.97 1.13 -28.08
CA HIS A 4 5.04 0.03 -27.95
C HIS A 4 5.09 -0.56 -26.54
N VAL A 5 3.97 -1.04 -26.02
CA VAL A 5 3.85 -1.57 -24.64
C VAL A 5 4.77 -2.78 -24.40
N SER A 6 5.23 -3.46 -25.45
CA SER A 6 6.18 -4.58 -25.36
C SER A 6 7.65 -4.17 -25.35
N ASP A 7 7.96 -2.90 -25.60
CA ASP A 7 9.34 -2.46 -25.73
C ASP A 7 10.05 -2.55 -24.37
N PRO A 8 11.27 -3.09 -24.32
CA PRO A 8 12.02 -3.19 -23.08
C PRO A 8 12.35 -1.79 -22.54
N LEU A 9 12.20 -1.61 -21.23
CA LEU A 9 12.68 -0.41 -20.55
C LEU A 9 14.21 -0.35 -20.62
N SER A 10 14.74 0.83 -20.95
CA SER A 10 16.17 1.10 -20.92
C SER A 10 16.66 1.34 -19.48
N SER A 11 17.97 1.32 -19.28
CA SER A 11 18.57 1.61 -17.97
C SER A 11 18.29 3.03 -17.46
N LEU A 12 17.99 3.98 -18.36
CA LEU A 12 17.56 5.32 -18.00
C LEU A 12 16.11 5.32 -17.51
N ASP A 13 15.24 4.52 -18.12
CA ASP A 13 13.82 4.44 -17.73
C ASP A 13 13.63 3.77 -16.35
N THR A 14 14.58 2.95 -15.90
CA THR A 14 14.51 2.25 -14.61
C THR A 14 15.24 2.97 -13.46
N ARG A 15 15.96 4.07 -13.73
CA ARG A 15 16.68 4.85 -12.70
C ARG A 15 15.78 5.92 -12.11
N CYS A 16 15.28 5.69 -10.90
CA CYS A 16 14.46 6.62 -10.15
C CYS A 16 14.57 6.35 -8.64
N ASP A 17 14.11 7.30 -7.82
CA ASP A 17 14.11 7.17 -6.35
C ASP A 17 12.88 6.41 -5.82
N VAL A 18 11.79 6.39 -6.60
CA VAL A 18 10.55 5.67 -6.31
C VAL A 18 9.84 5.32 -7.62
N VAL A 19 9.29 4.10 -7.70
CA VAL A 19 8.50 3.65 -8.85
C VAL A 19 7.01 3.75 -8.53
N CYS A 20 6.25 4.41 -9.41
CA CYS A 20 4.79 4.46 -9.36
C CYS A 20 4.21 3.64 -10.52
N LEU A 21 3.72 2.43 -10.23
CA LEU A 21 3.11 1.54 -11.22
C LEU A 21 1.61 1.75 -11.23
N VAL A 22 1.13 2.42 -12.27
CA VAL A 22 -0.28 2.79 -12.41
C VAL A 22 -1.03 1.77 -13.26
N TYR A 23 -2.19 1.33 -12.78
CA TYR A 23 -3.18 0.57 -13.55
C TYR A 23 -4.54 1.26 -13.48
N ASP A 24 -5.47 0.84 -14.33
CA ASP A 24 -6.77 1.48 -14.52
C ASP A 24 -7.87 0.60 -13.91
N ALA A 25 -8.64 1.17 -12.97
CA ALA A 25 -9.75 0.51 -12.31
C ALA A 25 -10.82 0.00 -13.30
N THR A 26 -10.93 0.62 -14.48
CA THR A 26 -11.95 0.33 -15.49
C THR A 26 -11.48 -0.63 -16.58
N ASN A 27 -10.17 -0.86 -16.70
CA ASN A 27 -9.59 -1.73 -17.71
C ASN A 27 -9.06 -3.03 -17.06
N PRO A 28 -9.70 -4.19 -17.30
CA PRO A 28 -9.35 -5.43 -16.63
C PRO A 28 -7.95 -5.94 -16.99
N LYS A 29 -7.37 -5.52 -18.13
CA LYS A 29 -6.04 -5.97 -18.59
C LYS A 29 -4.89 -5.03 -18.20
N SER A 30 -5.20 -3.91 -17.55
CA SER A 30 -4.19 -2.88 -17.27
C SER A 30 -3.20 -3.30 -16.19
N PHE A 31 -3.64 -4.07 -15.19
CA PHE A 31 -2.77 -4.53 -14.12
C PHE A 31 -1.69 -5.53 -14.58
N GLU A 32 -1.98 -6.37 -15.58
CA GLU A 32 -1.03 -7.34 -16.14
C GLU A 32 0.29 -6.66 -16.54
N TYR A 33 0.20 -5.50 -17.19
CA TYR A 33 1.37 -4.75 -17.60
C TYR A 33 2.19 -4.27 -16.40
N ALA A 34 1.53 -3.67 -15.40
CA ALA A 34 2.18 -3.16 -14.20
C ALA A 34 2.89 -4.29 -13.42
N ALA A 35 2.21 -5.43 -13.24
CA ALA A 35 2.78 -6.61 -12.58
C ALA A 35 4.01 -7.15 -13.35
N ARG A 36 3.93 -7.23 -14.68
CA ARG A 36 5.05 -7.71 -15.52
C ARG A 36 6.27 -6.78 -15.44
N ILE A 37 6.07 -5.47 -15.41
CA ILE A 37 7.16 -4.50 -15.25
C ILE A 37 7.82 -4.64 -13.87
N TYR A 38 7.02 -4.80 -12.81
CA TYR A 38 7.55 -5.05 -11.47
C TYR A 38 8.45 -6.29 -11.44
N LEU A 39 7.92 -7.45 -11.86
CA LEU A 39 8.65 -8.72 -11.84
C LEU A 39 9.94 -8.66 -12.65
N LYS A 40 9.90 -8.01 -13.82
CA LYS A 40 11.04 -7.95 -14.73
C LYS A 40 12.16 -7.02 -14.26
N TYR A 41 11.83 -5.89 -13.62
CA TYR A 41 12.78 -4.80 -13.40
C TYR A 41 12.99 -4.42 -11.93
N PHE A 42 12.02 -4.67 -11.05
CA PHE A 42 11.99 -4.08 -9.71
C PHE A 42 11.80 -5.10 -8.58
N GLU A 43 11.47 -6.36 -8.85
CA GLU A 43 11.24 -7.39 -7.82
C GLU A 43 12.45 -7.57 -6.88
N SER A 44 13.66 -7.62 -7.42
CA SER A 44 14.90 -7.72 -6.63
C SER A 44 15.55 -6.35 -6.35
N GLY A 45 14.84 -5.26 -6.63
CA GLY A 45 15.36 -3.90 -6.57
C GLY A 45 15.38 -3.32 -5.15
N ARG A 46 16.19 -2.29 -4.93
CA ARG A 46 16.16 -1.46 -3.71
C ARG A 46 15.26 -0.23 -3.83
N ILE A 47 14.71 0.00 -5.02
CA ILE A 47 13.86 1.16 -5.30
C ILE A 47 12.46 0.83 -4.78
N PRO A 48 11.87 1.67 -3.91
CA PRO A 48 10.53 1.44 -3.40
C PRO A 48 9.50 1.53 -4.53
N VAL A 49 8.52 0.62 -4.51
CA VAL A 49 7.48 0.51 -5.55
C VAL A 49 6.11 0.70 -4.91
N LEU A 50 5.29 1.57 -5.51
CA LEU A 50 3.89 1.75 -5.16
C LEU A 50 3.00 1.43 -6.37
N PHE A 51 2.05 0.52 -6.18
CA PHE A 51 0.97 0.31 -7.14
C PHE A 51 -0.14 1.34 -6.92
N VAL A 52 -0.67 1.90 -8.00
CA VAL A 52 -1.74 2.90 -7.98
C VAL A 52 -2.88 2.45 -8.88
N CYS A 53 -4.07 2.33 -8.30
CA CYS A 53 -5.32 2.11 -9.01
C CYS A 53 -5.90 3.47 -9.40
N SER A 54 -5.88 3.80 -10.69
CA SER A 54 -6.41 5.06 -11.23
C SER A 54 -7.90 4.94 -11.64
N LYS A 55 -8.56 6.09 -11.83
CA LYS A 55 -9.98 6.19 -12.23
C LYS A 55 -10.94 5.53 -11.25
N THR A 56 -10.65 5.65 -9.95
CA THR A 56 -11.48 5.04 -8.89
C THR A 56 -12.81 5.75 -8.65
N ASP A 57 -13.06 6.85 -9.37
CA ASP A 57 -14.37 7.49 -9.52
C ASP A 57 -15.34 6.66 -10.39
N CYS A 58 -14.81 5.74 -11.20
CA CYS A 58 -15.59 4.81 -12.01
C CYS A 58 -15.79 3.47 -11.30
N SER A 59 -16.67 2.62 -11.86
CA SER A 59 -16.87 1.27 -11.35
C SER A 59 -15.61 0.43 -11.54
N GLU A 60 -15.01 -0.03 -10.44
CA GLU A 60 -13.85 -0.91 -10.43
C GLU A 60 -14.23 -2.29 -11.00
N VAL A 61 -13.44 -2.77 -11.96
CA VAL A 61 -13.57 -4.11 -12.54
C VAL A 61 -12.49 -5.03 -12.01
N LYS A 62 -12.81 -6.33 -11.95
CA LYS A 62 -11.82 -7.37 -11.62
C LYS A 62 -10.70 -7.34 -12.66
N GLN A 63 -9.46 -7.42 -12.19
CA GLN A 63 -8.31 -7.47 -13.08
C GLN A 63 -8.11 -8.90 -13.60
N ASP A 64 -7.97 -9.04 -14.92
CA ASP A 64 -7.70 -10.27 -15.66
C ASP A 64 -6.22 -10.64 -15.52
N TYR A 65 -5.83 -10.98 -14.31
CA TYR A 65 -4.48 -11.45 -13.97
C TYR A 65 -4.57 -12.66 -13.02
N LEU A 66 -3.45 -13.36 -12.82
CA LEU A 66 -3.41 -14.60 -12.03
C LEU A 66 -3.90 -14.38 -10.59
N VAL A 67 -3.62 -13.22 -10.02
CA VAL A 67 -4.02 -12.78 -8.68
C VAL A 67 -4.53 -11.34 -8.73
N GLN A 68 -5.36 -10.93 -7.76
CA GLN A 68 -5.81 -9.54 -7.71
C GLN A 68 -4.69 -8.61 -7.21
N PRO A 69 -4.76 -7.29 -7.51
CA PRO A 69 -3.69 -6.35 -7.17
C PRO A 69 -3.30 -6.32 -5.68
N ALA A 70 -4.27 -6.46 -4.77
CA ALA A 70 -4.00 -6.51 -3.34
C ALA A 70 -3.21 -7.77 -2.96
N ASP A 71 -3.66 -8.94 -3.41
CA ASP A 71 -2.98 -10.22 -3.14
C ASP A 71 -1.56 -10.25 -3.75
N PHE A 72 -1.39 -9.64 -4.93
CA PHE A 72 -0.08 -9.47 -5.55
C PHE A 72 0.85 -8.62 -4.67
N CYS A 73 0.39 -7.46 -4.21
CA CYS A 73 1.17 -6.60 -3.33
C CYS A 73 1.55 -7.31 -2.04
N ASP A 74 0.61 -8.03 -1.40
CA ASP A 74 0.86 -8.78 -0.18
C ASP A 74 1.90 -9.88 -0.39
N ALA A 75 1.80 -10.66 -1.47
CA ALA A 75 2.73 -11.73 -1.80
C ALA A 75 4.18 -11.21 -2.00
N HIS A 76 4.32 -9.99 -2.53
CA HIS A 76 5.60 -9.34 -2.77
C HIS A 76 6.03 -8.36 -1.67
N ARG A 77 5.34 -8.34 -0.51
CA ARG A 77 5.61 -7.44 0.63
C ARG A 77 5.63 -5.96 0.22
N LEU A 78 4.73 -5.58 -0.69
CA LEU A 78 4.53 -4.21 -1.14
C LEU A 78 3.38 -3.57 -0.40
N ALA A 79 3.35 -2.24 -0.37
CA ALA A 79 2.20 -1.52 0.15
C ALA A 79 0.94 -1.85 -0.66
N PRO A 80 -0.25 -1.91 -0.04
CA PRO A 80 -1.48 -2.17 -0.76
C PRO A 80 -1.70 -1.10 -1.84
N PRO A 81 -2.37 -1.46 -2.97
CA PRO A 81 -2.61 -0.53 -4.06
C PRO A 81 -3.29 0.76 -3.59
N HIS A 82 -2.70 1.91 -3.91
CA HIS A 82 -3.28 3.20 -3.56
C HIS A 82 -4.39 3.56 -4.56
N LYS A 83 -5.58 3.86 -4.07
CA LYS A 83 -6.72 4.29 -4.89
C LYS A 83 -6.61 5.78 -5.22
N TYR A 84 -6.76 6.13 -6.49
CA TYR A 84 -6.59 7.49 -6.97
C TYR A 84 -7.61 7.85 -8.06
N THR A 85 -8.16 9.07 -7.96
CA THR A 85 -8.93 9.71 -9.02
C THR A 85 -8.42 11.12 -9.26
N ALA A 86 -8.32 11.50 -10.54
CA ALA A 86 -7.94 12.86 -10.93
C ALA A 86 -9.13 13.85 -10.90
N VAL A 87 -10.37 13.37 -10.73
CA VAL A 87 -11.58 14.19 -10.85
C VAL A 87 -11.71 15.19 -9.70
N ASN A 88 -11.40 14.76 -8.47
CA ASN A 88 -11.65 15.55 -7.27
C ASN A 88 -10.46 16.44 -6.85
N GLY A 89 -9.33 16.39 -7.57
CA GLY A 89 -8.14 17.21 -7.29
C GLY A 89 -7.40 16.88 -5.99
N ASP A 90 -7.87 15.95 -5.18
CA ASP A 90 -7.29 15.57 -3.88
C ASP A 90 -6.25 14.45 -4.01
N GLY A 91 -5.21 14.70 -4.82
CA GLY A 91 -4.10 13.76 -5.02
C GLY A 91 -2.99 13.87 -3.98
N LYS A 92 -3.14 14.74 -2.99
CA LYS A 92 -2.04 15.14 -2.08
C LYS A 92 -1.45 13.94 -1.35
N GLU A 93 -2.29 13.03 -0.86
CA GLU A 93 -1.83 11.84 -0.14
C GLU A 93 -0.95 10.93 -1.00
N LEU A 94 -1.31 10.70 -2.26
CA LEU A 94 -0.50 9.92 -3.20
C LEU A 94 0.90 10.53 -3.35
N TYR A 95 0.96 11.82 -3.64
CA TYR A 95 2.24 12.51 -3.86
C TYR A 95 3.09 12.57 -2.58
N GLN A 96 2.47 12.79 -1.42
CA GLN A 96 3.16 12.73 -0.12
C GLN A 96 3.70 11.33 0.17
N LYS A 97 2.95 10.28 -0.15
CA LYS A 97 3.38 8.89 0.01
C LYS A 97 4.58 8.58 -0.89
N LEU A 98 4.53 8.97 -2.17
CA LEU A 98 5.64 8.81 -3.10
C LEU A 98 6.89 9.56 -2.63
N ALA A 99 6.75 10.82 -2.20
CA ALA A 99 7.86 11.62 -1.69
C ALA A 99 8.47 11.01 -0.42
N THR A 100 7.63 10.48 0.47
CA THR A 100 8.07 9.81 1.70
C THR A 100 8.82 8.52 1.39
N MET A 101 8.33 7.71 0.45
CA MET A 101 9.00 6.49 0.00
C MET A 101 10.36 6.79 -0.63
N ALA A 102 10.45 7.83 -1.47
CA ALA A 102 11.72 8.28 -2.05
C ALA A 102 12.70 8.78 -0.98
N ALA A 103 12.23 9.54 0.01
CA ALA A 103 13.07 10.07 1.08
C ALA A 103 13.51 8.99 2.09
N PHE A 104 12.68 7.98 2.34
CA PHE A 104 12.88 6.95 3.36
C PHE A 104 12.59 5.53 2.85
N PRO A 105 13.40 4.99 1.92
CA PRO A 105 13.11 3.70 1.27
C PRO A 105 13.04 2.52 2.26
N HIS A 106 13.79 2.58 3.36
CA HIS A 106 13.83 1.56 4.42
C HIS A 106 12.59 1.58 5.34
N LEU A 107 11.81 2.66 5.36
CA LEU A 107 10.59 2.76 6.17
C LEU A 107 9.33 2.28 5.44
N THR A 108 9.46 1.90 4.16
CA THR A 108 8.35 1.37 3.35
C THR A 108 7.72 0.13 3.99
N GLU A 109 8.52 -0.73 4.63
CA GLU A 109 8.02 -1.90 5.36
C GLU A 109 7.15 -1.51 6.58
N LEU A 110 7.42 -0.37 7.21
CA LEU A 110 6.62 0.11 8.35
C LEU A 110 5.23 0.59 7.90
N SER A 111 5.11 1.14 6.68
CA SER A 111 3.81 1.47 6.09
C SER A 111 2.94 0.23 5.87
N LEU A 112 3.51 -0.97 5.79
CA LEU A 112 2.76 -2.24 5.74
C LEU A 112 2.10 -2.56 7.09
N LEU A 113 2.75 -2.16 8.19
CA LEU A 113 2.26 -2.38 9.55
C LEU A 113 1.17 -1.39 9.96
N SER A 114 1.07 -0.24 9.27
CA SER A 114 -0.01 0.72 9.45
C SER A 114 -1.33 0.30 8.78
N GLY A 115 -1.41 -0.92 8.21
CA GLY A 115 -2.68 -1.48 7.78
C GLY A 115 -3.65 -1.55 8.96
N ASP A 116 -4.84 -0.97 8.80
CA ASP A 116 -5.87 -0.69 9.83
C ASP A 116 -6.14 -1.82 10.82
N SER A 117 -5.83 -3.08 10.47
CA SER A 117 -6.10 -4.26 11.28
C SER A 117 -5.39 -4.33 12.64
N LEU A 118 -4.25 -3.66 12.83
CA LEU A 118 -3.45 -3.81 14.05
C LEU A 118 -3.82 -2.80 15.14
N LEU A 119 -4.17 -1.57 14.78
CA LEU A 119 -4.44 -0.49 15.74
C LEU A 119 -5.73 -0.72 16.54
N TRP A 120 -6.82 -1.14 15.88
CA TRP A 120 -8.06 -1.43 16.62
C TRP A 120 -7.95 -2.69 17.47
N LYS A 121 -7.19 -3.69 17.03
CA LYS A 121 -6.90 -4.91 17.82
C LYS A 121 -6.03 -4.61 19.04
N ALA A 122 -5.01 -3.79 18.87
CA ALA A 122 -4.16 -3.32 19.97
C ALA A 122 -4.96 -2.46 20.97
N GLY A 123 -5.86 -1.60 20.48
CA GLY A 123 -6.74 -0.76 21.32
C GLY A 123 -7.65 -1.57 22.25
N ILE A 124 -8.21 -2.68 21.76
CA ILE A 124 -9.02 -3.59 22.60
C ILE A 124 -8.17 -4.21 23.72
N GLY A 125 -6.96 -4.65 23.40
CA GLY A 125 -6.05 -5.24 24.38
C GLY A 125 -5.71 -4.28 25.53
N ILE A 126 -5.40 -3.02 25.21
CA ILE A 126 -5.07 -1.98 26.19
C ILE A 126 -6.28 -1.69 27.10
N ALA A 127 -7.49 -1.60 26.55
CA ALA A 127 -8.70 -1.33 27.31
C ALA A 127 -9.02 -2.43 28.33
N ILE A 128 -8.86 -3.71 27.96
CA ILE A 128 -9.12 -4.86 28.84
C ILE A 128 -8.15 -4.84 30.04
N VAL A 129 -6.86 -4.63 29.79
CA VAL A 129 -5.84 -4.59 30.85
C VAL A 129 -6.09 -3.43 31.81
N ALA A 130 -6.43 -2.25 31.30
CA ALA A 130 -6.75 -1.08 32.13
C ALA A 130 -8.00 -1.31 33.00
N ALA A 131 -9.06 -1.94 32.45
CA ALA A 131 -10.28 -2.25 33.19
C ALA A 131 -10.03 -3.26 34.33
N LEU A 132 -9.25 -4.32 34.06
CA LEU A 132 -8.86 -5.29 35.08
C LEU A 132 -7.99 -4.64 36.18
N GLY A 133 -7.03 -3.79 35.80
CA GLY A 133 -6.21 -3.06 36.75
C GLY A 133 -7.03 -2.13 37.66
N LEU A 134 -8.01 -1.42 37.10
CA LEU A 134 -8.95 -0.59 37.86
C LEU A 134 -9.87 -1.40 38.77
N ALA A 135 -10.31 -2.58 38.35
CA ALA A 135 -11.14 -3.45 39.17
C ALA A 135 -10.35 -3.99 40.38
N VAL A 136 -9.12 -4.46 40.15
CA VAL A 136 -8.23 -4.98 41.20
C VAL A 136 -7.86 -3.87 42.19
N SER A 137 -7.52 -2.66 41.71
CA SER A 137 -7.19 -1.54 42.59
C SER A 137 -8.38 -1.13 43.47
N LYS A 138 -9.61 -1.10 42.91
CA LYS A 138 -10.83 -0.86 43.68
C LYS A 138 -11.13 -1.97 44.69
N LEU A 139 -10.81 -3.23 44.37
CA LEU A 139 -10.99 -4.34 45.31
C LEU A 139 -10.02 -4.25 46.48
N LEU A 140 -8.74 -3.94 46.22
CA LEU A 140 -7.71 -3.77 47.25
C LEU A 140 -8.05 -2.61 48.19
N ILE A 141 -8.41 -1.44 47.65
CA ILE A 141 -8.81 -0.26 48.46
C ILE A 141 -10.07 -0.54 49.31
N ARG A 142 -10.94 -1.45 48.86
CA ARG A 142 -12.15 -1.83 49.59
C ARG A 142 -11.89 -2.90 50.66
N HIS A 143 -10.83 -3.69 50.52
CA HIS A 143 -10.42 -4.69 51.51
C HIS A 143 -9.59 -4.06 52.64
N GLU A 144 -8.89 -2.96 52.38
CA GLU A 144 -8.06 -2.24 53.36
C GLU A 144 -8.87 -1.26 54.24
N ARG A 145 -10.20 -1.20 54.06
CA ARG A 145 -11.12 -0.30 54.75
C ARG A 145 -12.17 -1.09 55.53
#